data_AF-A0A1Q9D0V5-F1
#
_entry.id   AF-A0A1Q9D0V5-F1
#
_cell.length_a   1.000
_cell.length_b   1.000
_cell.length_c   1.000
_cell.angle_alpha   90.00
_cell.angle_beta   90.00
_cell.angle_gamma   90.00
#
_symmetry.space_group_name_H-M   'P 1'
#
loop_
_entity.id
_entity.type
_entity.pdbx_description
1 polymer ?
#
loop_
_entity_poly.entity_id
_entity_poly.type
_entity_poly.pdbx_seq_one_letter_code
_entity_poly.pdbx_strand_id
1 'polypeptide(L)'
;MLGPGTSLASNPGSLGHPEVCRRPCIYFSVSSCTNGDQCGYCHMQHAQRPAHLDKRQRELMQTLNTGELMAVLLRHLRLKAEEKGFLPLAMDVLAILERHAEAPTARVPMKVQSKLDALLSKMTFAALIGMALRRKDVDPGFVQEMNQALSGLRSLWALES
;
A
#
# COMPACT_ATOMS: atom_id res chain seq x y z
N MET A 1 -35.87 -10.30 3.40
CA MET A 1 -34.98 -9.83 2.33
C MET A 1 -34.60 -8.39 2.63
N LEU A 2 -33.34 -8.14 3.02
CA LEU A 2 -32.79 -6.81 3.31
C LEU A 2 -31.89 -6.44 2.12
N GLY A 3 -32.07 -5.24 1.56
CA GLY A 3 -31.44 -4.79 0.32
C GLY A 3 -29.92 -4.54 0.43
N PRO A 4 -29.23 -4.38 -0.72
CA PRO A 4 -27.78 -4.19 -0.76
C PRO A 4 -27.47 -2.71 -0.52
N GLY A 5 -27.38 -2.32 0.75
CA GLY A 5 -27.03 -0.96 1.13
C GLY A 5 -26.42 -0.95 2.52
N THR A 6 -25.17 -0.55 2.60
CA THR A 6 -24.45 -0.13 3.82
C THR A 6 -24.38 -1.17 4.95
N SER A 7 -23.42 -2.10 4.90
CA SER A 7 -23.05 -2.91 6.07
C SER A 7 -21.93 -2.21 6.85
N LEU A 8 -22.36 -1.43 7.84
CA LEU A 8 -21.56 -0.71 8.84
C LEU A 8 -21.05 -1.66 9.95
N ALA A 9 -20.33 -2.72 9.58
CA ALA A 9 -19.52 -3.50 10.51
C ALA A 9 -18.17 -3.81 9.86
N SER A 10 -17.29 -2.80 9.88
CA SER A 10 -15.96 -2.84 9.27
C SER A 10 -15.06 -3.75 10.11
N ASN A 11 -14.77 -4.95 9.60
CA ASN A 11 -13.80 -5.85 10.25
C ASN A 11 -12.43 -5.17 10.43
N PRO A 12 -11.54 -5.70 11.29
CA PRO A 12 -10.21 -5.13 11.49
C PRO A 12 -9.37 -4.97 10.21
N GLY A 13 -9.60 -5.81 9.20
CA GLY A 13 -8.93 -5.71 7.90
C GLY A 13 -9.40 -4.56 7.01
N SER A 14 -10.62 -4.07 7.20
CA SER A 14 -11.21 -2.96 6.46
C SER A 14 -10.84 -1.59 7.01
N LEU A 15 -10.18 -1.52 8.17
CA LEU A 15 -9.71 -0.26 8.75
C LEU A 15 -8.73 0.45 7.80
N GLY A 16 -8.99 1.72 7.54
CA GLY A 16 -8.23 2.55 6.59
C GLY A 16 -8.51 2.21 5.12
N HIS A 17 -9.72 1.75 4.78
CA HIS A 17 -10.11 1.62 3.37
C HIS A 17 -10.39 3.01 2.77
N PRO A 18 -10.05 3.29 1.49
CA PRO A 18 -9.46 2.39 0.49
C PRO A 18 -7.93 2.39 0.43
N GLU A 19 -7.25 3.37 1.02
CA GLU A 19 -5.83 3.62 0.74
C GLU A 19 -4.87 2.75 1.55
N VAL A 20 -5.14 2.52 2.83
CA VAL A 20 -4.19 1.88 3.77
C VAL A 20 -4.72 0.57 4.38
N CYS A 21 -5.92 0.13 4.01
CA CYS A 21 -6.52 -1.11 4.49
C CYS A 21 -5.68 -2.35 4.17
N ARG A 22 -6.03 -3.47 4.80
CA ARG A 22 -5.35 -4.75 4.55
C ARG A 22 -5.79 -5.31 3.20
N ARG A 23 -5.08 -6.36 2.76
CA ARG A 23 -5.38 -7.04 1.49
C ARG A 23 -6.87 -7.46 1.45
N PRO A 24 -7.53 -7.37 0.28
CA PRO A 24 -8.90 -7.86 0.13
C PRO A 24 -9.05 -9.33 0.54
N CYS A 25 -10.16 -9.66 1.17
CA CYS A 25 -10.51 -11.02 1.55
C CYS A 25 -11.05 -11.78 0.33
N ILE A 26 -10.26 -12.73 -0.17
CA ILE A 26 -10.68 -13.57 -1.30
C ILE A 26 -11.91 -14.41 -0.97
N TYR A 27 -12.05 -14.87 0.27
CA TYR A 27 -13.20 -15.67 0.70
C TYR A 27 -14.47 -14.83 0.82
N PHE A 28 -14.37 -13.59 1.26
CA PHE A 28 -15.53 -12.70 1.30
C PHE A 28 -16.03 -12.37 -0.11
N SER A 29 -15.11 -12.23 -1.07
CA SER A 29 -15.47 -11.97 -2.48
C SER A 29 -16.31 -13.07 -3.13
N VAL A 30 -16.21 -14.31 -2.63
CA VAL A 30 -17.01 -15.47 -3.06
C VAL A 30 -18.04 -15.88 -1.99
N SER A 31 -18.37 -14.99 -1.04
CA SER A 31 -19.33 -15.24 0.06
C SER A 31 -19.04 -16.46 0.95
N SER A 32 -17.77 -16.87 1.06
CA SER A 32 -17.33 -18.04 1.82
C SER A 32 -16.46 -17.70 3.04
N CYS A 33 -16.40 -16.43 3.46
CA CYS A 33 -15.61 -16.02 4.62
C CYS A 33 -16.29 -16.47 5.92
N THR A 34 -15.64 -17.34 6.68
CA THR A 34 -16.13 -17.83 7.97
C THR A 34 -15.71 -16.95 9.16
N ASN A 35 -14.76 -16.04 8.97
CA ASN A 35 -14.21 -15.20 10.04
C ASN A 35 -15.10 -13.99 10.38
N GLY A 36 -16.10 -13.70 9.55
CA GLY A 36 -17.05 -12.60 9.76
C GLY A 36 -16.37 -11.28 10.11
N ASP A 37 -16.84 -10.67 11.20
CA ASP A 37 -16.40 -9.35 11.68
C ASP A 37 -15.00 -9.38 12.32
N GLN A 38 -14.44 -10.55 12.59
CA GLN A 38 -13.07 -10.71 13.10
C GLN A 38 -12.05 -10.92 11.98
N CYS A 39 -12.48 -10.89 10.71
CA CYS A 39 -11.58 -11.13 9.59
C CYS A 39 -10.47 -10.07 9.53
N GLY A 40 -9.22 -10.53 9.51
CA GLY A 40 -8.05 -9.68 9.34
C GLY A 40 -7.80 -9.20 7.89
N TYR A 41 -8.74 -9.43 6.96
CA TYR A 41 -8.68 -9.01 5.56
C TYR A 41 -9.85 -8.10 5.22
N CYS A 42 -9.63 -7.13 4.33
CA CYS A 42 -10.65 -6.16 3.98
C CYS A 42 -11.85 -6.83 3.28
N HIS A 43 -13.06 -6.54 3.76
CA HIS A 43 -14.33 -7.00 3.15
C HIS A 43 -14.97 -5.93 2.25
N MET A 44 -14.40 -4.72 2.17
CA MET A 44 -14.94 -3.66 1.34
C MET A 44 -14.64 -3.89 -0.15
N GLN A 45 -15.38 -3.18 -1.01
CA GLN A 45 -15.21 -3.31 -2.46
C GLN A 45 -13.89 -2.67 -2.90
N HIS A 46 -13.00 -3.47 -3.48
CA HIS A 46 -11.80 -2.98 -4.12
C HIS A 46 -11.98 -2.93 -5.64
N ALA A 47 -11.24 -2.05 -6.31
CA ALA A 47 -11.18 -2.03 -7.76
C ALA A 47 -10.75 -3.42 -8.28
N GLN A 48 -11.58 -3.99 -9.16
CA GLN A 48 -11.44 -5.35 -9.70
C GLN A 48 -10.12 -5.57 -10.48
N ARG A 49 -9.48 -4.48 -10.93
CA ARG A 49 -8.20 -4.52 -11.63
C ARG A 49 -7.23 -3.54 -10.98
N PRO A 50 -6.53 -3.92 -9.89
CA PRO A 50 -5.41 -3.13 -9.41
C PRO A 50 -4.41 -2.95 -10.56
N ALA A 51 -3.81 -1.77 -10.66
CA ALA A 51 -2.76 -1.52 -11.63
C ALA A 51 -1.68 -2.60 -11.44
N HIS A 52 -1.46 -3.42 -12.46
CA HIS A 52 -0.54 -4.53 -12.37
C HIS A 52 0.68 -4.22 -13.25
N LEU A 53 1.87 -4.44 -12.70
CA LEU A 53 3.11 -4.27 -13.44
C LEU A 53 3.14 -5.28 -14.60
N ASP A 54 3.32 -4.81 -15.82
CA ASP A 54 3.57 -5.70 -16.95
C ASP A 54 4.92 -6.44 -16.78
N LYS A 55 5.24 -7.37 -17.69
CA LYS A 55 6.50 -8.13 -17.61
C LYS A 55 7.72 -7.20 -17.58
N ARG A 56 7.75 -6.18 -18.44
CA ARG A 56 8.87 -5.24 -18.59
C ARG A 56 9.01 -4.32 -17.36
N GLN A 57 7.89 -3.88 -16.79
CA GLN A 57 7.86 -3.09 -15.58
C GLN A 57 8.32 -3.90 -14.37
N ARG A 58 7.95 -5.19 -14.28
CA ARG A 58 8.47 -6.09 -13.24
C ARG A 58 9.96 -6.31 -13.36
N GLU A 59 10.46 -6.58 -14.57
CA GLU A 59 11.89 -6.74 -14.83
C GLU A 59 12.66 -5.48 -14.45
N LEU A 60 12.17 -4.29 -14.83
CA LEU A 60 12.75 -3.02 -14.40
C LEU A 60 12.78 -2.91 -12.86
N MET A 61 11.68 -3.18 -12.19
CA MET A 61 11.61 -3.10 -10.72
C MET A 61 12.55 -4.09 -10.03
N GLN A 62 12.89 -5.20 -10.70
CA GLN A 62 13.89 -6.16 -10.23
C GLN A 62 15.33 -5.68 -10.47
N THR A 63 15.56 -4.79 -11.45
CA THR A 63 16.89 -4.18 -11.65
C THR A 63 17.25 -3.15 -10.58
N LEU A 64 16.25 -2.55 -9.93
CA LEU A 64 16.48 -1.61 -8.83
C LEU A 64 16.97 -2.36 -7.59
N ASN A 65 17.98 -1.80 -6.92
CA ASN A 65 18.33 -2.20 -5.57
C ASN A 65 17.21 -1.76 -4.58
N THR A 66 17.28 -2.22 -3.33
CA THR A 66 16.25 -1.86 -2.34
C THR A 66 16.21 -0.37 -2.05
N GLY A 67 17.35 0.30 -1.87
CA GLY A 67 17.41 1.72 -1.59
C GLY A 67 16.85 2.60 -2.71
N GLU A 68 17.15 2.28 -3.97
CA GLU A 68 16.60 2.93 -5.16
C GLU A 68 15.08 2.75 -5.23
N LEU A 69 14.59 1.54 -4.96
CA LEU A 69 13.16 1.28 -4.91
C LEU A 69 12.49 2.09 -3.80
N MET A 70 13.06 2.11 -2.59
CA MET A 70 12.51 2.88 -1.48
C MET A 70 12.43 4.36 -1.83
N ALA A 71 13.45 4.94 -2.47
CA ALA A 71 13.44 6.33 -2.92
C ALA A 71 12.31 6.61 -3.94
N VAL A 72 12.10 5.70 -4.91
CA VAL A 72 11.00 5.81 -5.88
C VAL A 72 9.65 5.73 -5.17
N LEU A 73 9.45 4.74 -4.30
CA LEU A 73 8.19 4.55 -3.56
C LEU A 73 7.91 5.73 -2.63
N LEU A 74 8.92 6.23 -1.91
CA LEU A 74 8.79 7.33 -0.95
C LEU A 74 8.19 8.59 -1.60
N ARG A 75 8.66 8.94 -2.80
CA ARG A 75 8.10 10.06 -3.58
C ARG A 75 6.60 9.88 -3.84
N HIS A 76 6.21 8.70 -4.30
CA HIS A 76 4.80 8.41 -4.64
C HIS A 76 3.91 8.29 -3.41
N LEU A 77 4.44 7.76 -2.30
CA LEU A 77 3.74 7.65 -1.02
C LEU A 77 3.46 9.03 -0.42
N ARG A 78 4.44 9.95 -0.46
CA ARG A 78 4.24 11.36 -0.04
C ARG A 78 3.12 12.02 -0.84
N LEU A 79 3.23 11.97 -2.17
CA LEU A 79 2.20 12.54 -3.06
C LEU A 79 0.82 11.92 -2.81
N LYS A 80 0.75 10.60 -2.59
CA LYS A 80 -0.51 9.91 -2.32
C LYS A 80 -1.11 10.33 -0.99
N ALA A 81 -0.32 10.40 0.07
CA ALA A 81 -0.80 10.79 1.39
C ALA A 81 -1.26 12.25 1.41
N GLU A 82 -0.59 13.14 0.67
CA GLU A 82 -0.99 14.53 0.49
C GLU A 82 -2.29 14.65 -0.31
N GLU A 83 -2.37 13.99 -1.47
CA GLU A 83 -3.56 13.95 -2.35
C GLU A 83 -4.82 13.47 -1.59
N LYS A 84 -4.63 12.55 -0.64
CA LYS A 84 -5.71 11.92 0.13
C LYS A 84 -5.91 12.54 1.51
N GLY A 85 -5.13 13.56 1.87
CA GLY A 85 -5.32 14.34 3.09
C GLY A 85 -4.86 13.68 4.39
N PHE A 86 -4.05 12.62 4.35
CA PHE A 86 -3.55 11.92 5.55
C PHE A 86 -2.03 11.99 5.73
N LEU A 87 -1.35 12.91 5.03
CA LEU A 87 0.10 13.09 5.11
C LEU A 87 0.63 13.20 6.56
N PRO A 88 0.04 14.00 7.47
CA PRO A 88 0.51 14.09 8.85
C PRO A 88 0.48 12.74 9.59
N LEU A 89 -0.52 11.90 9.29
CA LEU A 89 -0.67 10.57 9.89
C LEU A 89 0.32 9.55 9.32
N ALA A 90 0.73 9.72 8.06
CA ALA A 90 1.63 8.81 7.37
C ALA A 90 3.12 9.02 7.70
N MET A 91 3.46 10.04 8.49
CA MET A 91 4.85 10.47 8.73
C MET A 91 5.75 9.34 9.25
N ASP A 92 5.26 8.51 10.18
CA ASP A 92 6.04 7.39 10.71
C ASP A 92 6.37 6.37 9.62
N VAL A 93 5.40 6.04 8.76
CA VAL A 93 5.60 5.13 7.62
C VAL A 93 6.62 5.71 6.64
N LEU A 94 6.52 7.01 6.35
CA LEU A 94 7.42 7.70 5.43
C LEU A 94 8.85 7.78 5.98
N ALA A 95 9.01 8.04 7.28
CA ALA A 95 10.31 8.12 7.94
C ALA A 95 11.05 6.77 7.95
N ILE A 96 10.31 5.65 8.12
CA ILE A 96 10.90 4.31 8.02
C ILE A 96 11.45 4.07 6.61
N LEU A 97 10.71 4.43 5.56
CA LEU A 97 11.20 4.31 4.18
C LEU A 97 12.39 5.21 3.90
N GLU A 98 12.36 6.44 4.41
CA GLU A 98 13.43 7.42 4.20
C GLU A 98 14.76 6.95 4.78
N ARG A 99 14.78 6.29 5.94
CA ARG A 99 15.99 5.67 6.51
C ARG A 99 16.59 4.56 5.64
N HIS A 100 15.77 3.92 4.81
CA HIS A 100 16.18 2.82 3.93
C HIS A 100 16.35 3.27 2.48
N ALA A 101 15.97 4.52 2.16
CA ALA A 101 16.12 5.07 0.83
C ALA A 101 17.56 5.54 0.63
N GLU A 102 18.15 5.11 -0.49
CA GLU A 102 19.39 5.73 -0.95
C GLU A 102 19.06 7.11 -1.54
N ALA A 103 19.99 8.06 -1.41
CA ALA A 103 19.90 9.29 -2.19
C ALA A 103 19.72 8.92 -3.67
N PRO A 104 18.89 9.63 -4.46
CA PRO A 104 18.65 9.28 -5.85
C PRO A 104 19.93 9.50 -6.69
N THR A 105 20.85 8.55 -6.63
CA THR A 105 22.14 8.60 -7.33
C THR A 105 22.02 7.97 -8.72
N ALA A 106 21.08 7.02 -8.89
CA ALA A 106 20.83 6.36 -10.15
C ALA A 106 19.82 7.12 -11.02
N ARG A 107 20.31 7.61 -12.16
CA ARG A 107 19.47 8.16 -13.23
C ARG A 107 18.73 7.01 -13.92
N VAL A 108 17.56 6.63 -13.41
CA VAL A 108 16.63 5.79 -14.18
C VAL A 108 16.33 6.53 -15.50
N PRO A 109 16.45 5.90 -16.68
CA PRO A 109 16.16 6.57 -17.94
C PRO A 109 14.77 7.21 -17.94
N MET A 110 14.65 8.50 -18.28
CA MET A 110 13.41 9.29 -18.12
C MET A 110 12.15 8.64 -18.73
N LYS A 111 12.27 7.97 -19.90
CA LYS A 111 11.13 7.27 -20.54
C LYS A 111 10.60 6.08 -19.75
N VAL A 112 11.48 5.45 -18.99
CA VAL A 112 11.19 4.29 -18.14
C VAL A 112 10.62 4.78 -16.80
N GLN A 113 11.19 5.86 -16.28
CA GLN A 113 10.72 6.56 -15.09
C GLN A 113 9.29 7.11 -15.26
N SER A 114 8.96 7.74 -16.40
CA SER A 114 7.63 8.32 -16.62
C SER A 114 6.50 7.29 -16.72
N LYS A 115 6.77 6.13 -17.35
CA LYS A 115 5.79 5.03 -17.40
C LYS A 115 5.60 4.35 -16.05
N LEU A 116 6.68 4.22 -15.27
CA LEU A 116 6.60 3.69 -13.92
C LEU A 116 5.82 4.65 -13.02
N ASP A 117 6.14 5.95 -13.08
CA ASP A 117 5.45 6.99 -12.32
C ASP A 117 3.93 7.02 -12.61
N ALA A 118 3.55 6.91 -13.89
CA ALA A 118 2.14 6.88 -14.30
C ALA A 118 1.36 5.64 -13.81
N LEU A 119 2.07 4.54 -13.51
CA LEU A 119 1.47 3.34 -12.93
C LEU A 119 1.41 3.43 -11.41
N LEU A 120 2.51 3.83 -10.78
CA LEU A 120 2.60 3.98 -9.32
C LEU A 120 1.60 5.01 -8.79
N SER A 121 1.34 6.09 -9.53
CA SER A 121 0.34 7.10 -9.15
C SER A 121 -1.10 6.57 -9.09
N LYS A 122 -1.40 5.46 -9.80
CA LYS A 122 -2.72 4.81 -9.82
C LYS A 122 -2.88 3.74 -8.73
N MET A 123 -1.80 3.41 -8.02
CA MET A 123 -1.85 2.44 -6.93
C MET A 123 -2.29 3.12 -5.63
N THR A 124 -2.88 2.33 -4.73
CA THR A 124 -3.17 2.78 -3.36
C THR A 124 -1.89 2.85 -2.54
N PHE A 125 -1.93 3.62 -1.45
CA PHE A 125 -0.82 3.71 -0.51
C PHE A 125 -0.36 2.31 0.00
N ALA A 126 -1.30 1.43 0.36
CA ALA A 126 -1.02 0.06 0.78
C ALA A 126 -0.37 -0.79 -0.31
N ALA A 127 -0.74 -0.61 -1.59
CA ALA A 127 -0.14 -1.33 -2.70
C ALA A 127 1.33 -0.93 -2.90
N LEU A 128 1.64 0.36 -2.76
CA LEU A 128 3.01 0.88 -2.80
C LEU A 128 3.87 0.31 -1.68
N ILE A 129 3.41 0.36 -0.43
CA ILE A 129 4.13 -0.26 0.71
C ILE A 129 4.27 -1.79 0.54
N GLY A 130 3.24 -2.44 -0.01
CA GLY A 130 3.29 -3.86 -0.32
C GLY A 130 4.40 -4.25 -1.31
N MET A 131 4.90 -3.31 -2.14
CA MET A 131 6.07 -3.56 -2.99
C MET A 131 7.38 -3.51 -2.19
N ALA A 132 7.50 -2.56 -1.26
CA ALA A 132 8.64 -2.49 -0.34
C ALA A 132 8.77 -3.79 0.48
N LEU A 133 7.66 -4.26 1.06
CA LEU A 133 7.63 -5.46 1.92
C LEU A 133 7.86 -6.79 1.18
N ARG A 134 7.83 -6.81 -0.16
CA ARG A 134 8.09 -8.02 -0.97
C ARG A 134 9.55 -8.18 -1.37
N ARG A 135 10.39 -7.18 -1.08
CA ARG A 135 11.83 -7.26 -1.31
C ARG A 135 12.43 -8.31 -0.39
N LYS A 136 13.27 -9.19 -0.96
CA LYS A 136 13.88 -10.31 -0.25
C LYS A 136 15.06 -9.89 0.62
N ASP A 137 15.63 -8.74 0.29
CA ASP A 137 16.80 -8.11 0.87
C ASP A 137 16.47 -7.13 2.00
N VAL A 138 15.19 -7.01 2.36
CA VAL A 138 14.72 -6.24 3.51
C VAL A 138 14.75 -7.11 4.76
N ASP A 139 15.28 -6.58 5.86
CA ASP A 139 15.42 -7.32 7.10
C ASP A 139 14.09 -7.48 7.88
N PRO A 140 13.97 -8.48 8.76
CA PRO A 140 12.75 -8.69 9.53
C PRO A 140 12.38 -7.53 10.47
N GLY A 141 13.36 -6.77 10.95
CA GLY A 141 13.15 -5.62 11.82
C GLY A 141 12.42 -4.49 11.08
N PHE A 142 12.83 -4.19 9.85
CA PHE A 142 12.08 -3.27 8.98
C PHE A 142 10.63 -3.71 8.79
N VAL A 143 10.40 -4.99 8.50
CA VAL A 143 9.05 -5.52 8.26
C VAL A 143 8.19 -5.36 9.50
N GLN A 144 8.74 -5.63 10.67
CA GLN A 144 8.03 -5.47 11.95
C GLN A 144 7.68 -3.99 12.21
N GLU A 145 8.66 -3.09 12.08
CA GLU A 145 8.49 -1.66 12.31
C GLU A 145 7.45 -1.06 11.35
N MET A 146 7.53 -1.42 10.06
CA MET A 146 6.57 -1.00 9.04
C MET A 146 5.15 -1.48 9.34
N ASN A 147 4.97 -2.73 9.76
CA ASN A 147 3.66 -3.26 10.12
C ASN A 147 3.06 -2.55 11.34
N GLN A 148 3.89 -2.19 12.32
CA GLN A 148 3.47 -1.42 13.49
C GLN A 148 3.01 -0.01 13.09
N ALA A 149 3.80 0.71 12.29
CA ALA A 149 3.46 2.03 11.79
C ALA A 149 2.17 2.01 10.94
N LEU A 150 2.02 1.02 10.05
CA LEU A 150 0.78 0.83 9.27
C LEU A 150 -0.43 0.54 10.15
N SER A 151 -0.25 -0.19 11.26
CA SER A 151 -1.36 -0.45 12.19
C SER A 151 -1.81 0.84 12.87
N GLY A 152 -0.88 1.71 13.28
CA GLY A 152 -1.19 3.03 13.82
C GLY A 152 -1.92 3.91 12.80
N LEU A 153 -1.38 4.02 11.58
CA LEU A 153 -1.97 4.79 10.49
C LEU A 153 -3.41 4.34 10.16
N ARG A 154 -3.66 3.03 10.08
CA ARG A 154 -5.01 2.48 9.82
C ARG A 154 -6.01 2.89 10.89
N SER A 155 -5.62 2.84 12.16
CA SER A 155 -6.49 3.20 13.27
C SER A 155 -6.77 4.71 13.29
N LEU A 156 -5.74 5.53 13.09
CA LEU A 156 -5.87 6.99 13.09
C LEU A 156 -6.72 7.48 11.92
N TRP A 157 -6.43 7.01 10.71
CA TRP A 157 -7.15 7.47 9.53
C TRP A 157 -8.61 7.02 9.52
N ALA A 158 -8.91 5.83 10.06
CA ALA A 158 -10.29 5.37 10.21
C ALA A 158 -11.15 6.24 11.16
N LEU A 159 -10.54 7.06 12.02
CA LEU A 159 -11.25 8.01 12.88
C LEU A 159 -11.51 9.36 12.18
N GLU A 160 -10.74 9.67 11.13
CA GLU A 160 -10.84 10.93 10.37
C GLU A 160 -11.64 10.78 9.05
N SER A 161 -11.89 9.54 8.61
CA SER A 161 -12.58 9.19 7.36
C SER A 161 -14.05 8.79 7.58
#